data_AF-A0A318HKE9-F1
#
_entry.id   AF-A0A318HKE9-F1
#
_cell.length_a   1.000
_cell.length_b   1.000
_cell.length_c   1.000
_cell.angle_alpha   90.00
_cell.angle_beta   90.00
_cell.angle_gamma   90.00
#
_symmetry.space_group_name_H-M   'P 1'
#
loop_
_entity.id
_entity.type
_entity.pdbx_description
1 polymer ?
#
loop_
_entity_poly.entity_id
_entity_poly.type
_entity_poly.pdbx_seq_one_letter_code
_entity_poly.pdbx_strand_id
1 'polypeptide(L)'
;MRAGKIRYIGLSNVPAWVTAQAQTTAVLRGWTPLIALQVEYSLLARTVESEVAPLAAQQDMALTPYSPLKGGFLSGKYRRDGEVADSARATYLGGPTDGEFKVIDRVAAIADKLETTSAAVALAWLLARSQTVVPIIGARRLEHLEANLAGLDVHLTPDHLRVLDEVSVPMLSYPAEMNGDTRTMLQFAGSTVDGETSTVYPPLLASDVRY
;
A
#
# COMPACT_ATOMS: atom_id res chain seq x y z
N MET A 1 22.32 -10.52 16.95
CA MET A 1 21.82 -11.92 16.94
C MET A 1 22.62 -12.84 17.86
N ARG A 2 23.94 -13.02 17.65
CA ARG A 2 24.77 -13.95 18.44
C ARG A 2 24.70 -13.77 19.97
N ALA A 3 24.51 -12.54 20.44
CA ALA A 3 24.35 -12.22 21.87
C ALA A 3 22.94 -12.52 22.44
N GLY A 4 22.00 -13.06 21.65
CA GLY A 4 20.65 -13.45 22.09
C GLY A 4 19.66 -12.30 22.38
N LYS A 5 20.08 -11.04 22.28
CA LYS A 5 19.24 -9.86 22.60
C LYS A 5 18.17 -9.53 21.56
N ILE A 6 18.35 -10.02 20.33
CA ILE A 6 17.48 -9.73 19.18
C ILE A 6 17.15 -11.08 18.53
N ARG A 7 15.89 -11.27 18.14
CA ARG A 7 15.41 -12.48 17.44
C ARG A 7 15.28 -12.30 15.94
N TYR A 8 14.91 -11.11 15.48
CA TYR A 8 14.68 -10.78 14.08
C TYR A 8 15.06 -9.34 13.80
N ILE A 9 15.33 -9.04 12.53
CA ILE A 9 15.70 -7.70 12.08
C ILE A 9 14.67 -7.25 11.04
N GLY A 10 14.22 -6.01 11.19
CA GLY A 10 13.42 -5.30 10.20
C GLY A 10 13.90 -3.86 10.07
N LEU A 11 13.46 -3.20 9.01
CA LEU A 11 13.79 -1.79 8.74
C LEU A 11 12.51 -0.96 8.73
N SER A 12 12.64 0.36 8.96
CA SER A 12 11.53 1.28 8.85
C SER A 12 11.94 2.51 8.05
N ASN A 13 11.09 2.91 7.10
CA ASN A 13 11.29 4.10 6.26
C ASN A 13 12.66 4.12 5.53
N VAL A 14 13.19 2.95 5.19
CA VAL A 14 14.43 2.81 4.42
C VAL A 14 14.08 2.62 2.94
N PRO A 15 14.74 3.32 2.00
CA PRO A 15 14.49 3.14 0.57
C PRO A 15 14.68 1.69 0.11
N ALA A 16 13.92 1.29 -0.90
CA ALA A 16 13.95 -0.08 -1.45
C ALA A 16 15.36 -0.51 -1.88
N TRP A 17 16.12 0.36 -2.56
CA TRP A 17 17.47 0.03 -3.02
C TRP A 17 18.46 -0.23 -1.88
N VAL A 18 18.37 0.52 -0.77
CA VAL A 18 19.21 0.30 0.42
C VAL A 18 18.82 -1.02 1.08
N THR A 19 17.52 -1.27 1.19
CA THR A 19 16.98 -2.52 1.75
C THR A 19 17.45 -3.73 0.96
N ALA A 20 17.40 -3.66 -0.38
CA ALA A 20 17.89 -4.72 -1.27
C ALA A 20 19.39 -4.96 -1.11
N GLN A 21 20.20 -3.89 -0.99
CA GLN A 21 21.64 -4.01 -0.74
C GLN A 21 21.94 -4.65 0.62
N ALA A 22 21.22 -4.25 1.67
CA ALA A 22 21.36 -4.79 3.01
C ALA A 22 20.98 -6.27 3.06
N GLN A 23 19.85 -6.63 2.43
CA GLN A 23 19.38 -8.01 2.34
C GLN A 23 20.37 -8.89 1.58
N THR A 24 20.81 -8.45 0.40
CA THR A 24 21.79 -9.18 -0.41
C THR A 24 23.10 -9.37 0.34
N THR A 25 23.58 -8.32 1.02
CA THR A 25 24.79 -8.40 1.85
C THR A 25 24.62 -9.41 2.98
N ALA A 26 23.46 -9.41 3.67
CA ALA A 26 23.19 -10.35 4.74
C ALA A 26 23.22 -11.79 4.23
N VAL A 27 22.57 -12.08 3.10
CA VAL A 27 22.57 -13.40 2.47
C VAL A 27 23.98 -13.83 2.07
N LEU A 28 24.72 -12.99 1.35
CA LEU A 28 26.07 -13.32 0.86
C LEU A 28 27.10 -13.51 1.99
N ARG A 29 26.92 -12.80 3.11
CA ARG A 29 27.81 -12.91 4.28
C ARG A 29 27.37 -14.02 5.26
N GLY A 30 26.28 -14.72 5.00
CA GLY A 30 25.70 -15.68 5.93
C GLY A 30 25.26 -15.04 7.25
N TRP A 31 24.86 -13.77 7.20
CA TRP A 31 24.28 -13.05 8.35
C TRP A 31 22.78 -13.31 8.44
N THR A 32 22.18 -12.88 9.55
CA THR A 32 20.73 -12.96 9.71
C THR A 32 20.04 -12.02 8.71
N PRO A 33 19.12 -12.53 7.86
CA PRO A 33 18.40 -11.72 6.89
C PRO A 33 17.36 -10.80 7.54
N LEU A 34 16.93 -9.80 6.79
CA LEU A 34 15.78 -8.95 7.12
C LEU A 34 14.49 -9.75 6.89
N ILE A 35 13.50 -9.58 7.76
CA ILE A 35 12.21 -10.30 7.66
C ILE A 35 10.99 -9.39 7.59
N ALA A 36 11.14 -8.09 7.87
CA ALA A 36 10.00 -7.18 7.96
C ALA A 36 10.39 -5.73 7.64
N LEU A 37 9.46 -5.01 7.01
CA LEU A 37 9.57 -3.59 6.72
C LEU A 37 8.40 -2.84 7.35
N GLN A 38 8.67 -1.81 8.14
CA GLN A 38 7.66 -0.93 8.74
C GLN A 38 7.53 0.37 7.92
N VAL A 39 6.36 0.58 7.34
CA VAL A 39 6.11 1.57 6.27
C VAL A 39 4.76 2.25 6.46
N GLU A 40 4.58 3.47 5.92
CA GLU A 40 3.22 4.06 5.87
C GLU A 40 2.44 3.33 4.78
N TYR A 41 1.29 2.76 5.13
CA TYR A 41 0.42 2.13 4.13
C TYR A 41 -1.04 2.20 4.56
N SER A 42 -1.86 2.86 3.75
CA SER A 42 -3.32 2.95 3.91
C SER A 42 -3.95 3.27 2.56
N LEU A 43 -5.28 3.28 2.49
CA LEU A 43 -6.00 3.81 1.32
C LEU A 43 -5.63 5.26 0.98
N LEU A 44 -5.12 6.05 1.94
CA LEU A 44 -4.68 7.43 1.69
C LEU A 44 -3.16 7.58 1.54
N ALA A 45 -2.42 6.47 1.57
CA ALA A 45 -0.96 6.46 1.47
C ALA A 45 -0.50 5.15 0.84
N ARG A 46 -0.49 5.10 -0.49
CA ARG A 46 -0.18 3.88 -1.27
C ARG A 46 1.14 3.95 -2.05
N THR A 47 1.96 4.97 -1.84
CA THR A 47 3.24 5.14 -2.56
C THR A 47 4.24 4.02 -2.28
N VAL A 48 4.09 3.28 -1.18
CA VAL A 48 4.86 2.08 -0.87
C VAL A 48 4.73 0.98 -1.94
N GLU A 49 3.63 0.99 -2.70
CA GLU A 49 3.36 0.04 -3.79
C GLU A 49 4.31 0.19 -4.99
N SER A 50 5.07 1.28 -5.09
CA SER A 50 6.03 1.47 -6.20
C SER A 50 7.17 0.45 -6.18
N GLU A 51 7.86 0.36 -5.04
CA GLU A 51 9.16 -0.33 -4.96
C GLU A 51 9.29 -1.15 -3.67
N VAL A 52 8.81 -0.63 -2.54
CA VAL A 52 9.03 -1.27 -1.24
C VAL A 52 8.15 -2.50 -1.06
N ALA A 53 6.87 -2.43 -1.44
CA ALA A 53 5.98 -3.58 -1.38
C ALA A 53 6.36 -4.69 -2.37
N PRO A 54 6.68 -4.39 -3.66
CA PRO A 54 7.24 -5.39 -4.58
C PRO A 54 8.53 -6.03 -4.07
N LEU A 55 9.46 -5.24 -3.51
CA LEU A 55 10.67 -5.77 -2.89
C LEU A 55 10.35 -6.72 -1.73
N ALA A 56 9.43 -6.33 -0.84
CA ALA A 56 9.04 -7.14 0.29
C ALA A 56 8.45 -8.49 -0.15
N ALA A 57 7.56 -8.48 -1.15
CA ALA A 57 7.00 -9.70 -1.72
C ALA A 57 8.08 -10.59 -2.35
N GLN A 58 9.01 -10.00 -3.10
CA GLN A 58 10.08 -10.73 -3.79
C GLN A 58 11.13 -11.33 -2.85
N GLN A 59 11.33 -10.72 -1.67
CA GLN A 59 12.33 -11.14 -0.68
C GLN A 59 11.71 -11.83 0.55
N ASP A 60 10.43 -12.21 0.47
CA ASP A 60 9.67 -12.85 1.56
C ASP A 60 9.74 -12.07 2.89
N MET A 61 9.56 -10.76 2.82
CA MET A 61 9.51 -9.88 3.97
C MET A 61 8.06 -9.48 4.28
N ALA A 62 7.71 -9.50 5.56
CA ALA A 62 6.44 -8.96 6.02
C ALA A 62 6.40 -7.43 5.88
N LEU A 63 5.24 -6.89 5.50
CA LEU A 63 4.99 -5.46 5.65
C LEU A 63 4.28 -5.23 6.98
N THR A 64 4.75 -4.24 7.73
CA THR A 64 4.13 -3.80 8.99
C THR A 64 3.65 -2.36 8.89
N PRO A 65 2.49 -2.10 8.24
CA PRO A 65 1.97 -0.75 8.04
C PRO A 65 1.80 0.04 9.34
N TYR A 66 2.32 1.26 9.39
CA TYR A 66 1.88 2.26 10.35
C TYR A 66 0.86 3.22 9.73
N SER A 67 0.12 3.92 10.58
CA SER A 67 -0.96 4.84 10.18
C SER A 67 -1.98 4.23 9.20
N PRO A 68 -2.48 2.99 9.43
CA PRO A 68 -3.40 2.34 8.49
C PRO A 68 -4.73 3.10 8.31
N LEU A 69 -5.07 3.99 9.24
CA LEU A 69 -6.23 4.88 9.17
C LEU A 69 -5.88 6.35 8.87
N LYS A 70 -4.64 6.64 8.44
CA LYS A 70 -4.10 7.99 8.12
C LYS A 70 -4.46 9.04 9.18
N GLY A 71 -3.91 8.91 10.39
CA GLY A 71 -4.22 9.84 11.49
C GLY A 71 -5.67 9.76 12.02
N GLY A 72 -6.49 8.85 11.51
CA GLY A 72 -7.91 8.69 11.83
C GLY A 72 -8.85 9.19 10.74
N PHE A 73 -8.36 9.65 9.59
CA PHE A 73 -9.17 10.09 8.46
C PHE A 73 -10.12 9.00 7.97
N LEU A 74 -9.66 7.74 7.98
CA LEU A 74 -10.43 6.57 7.56
C LEU A 74 -11.27 5.93 8.69
N SER A 75 -11.39 6.59 9.85
CA SER A 75 -12.14 6.02 10.99
C SER A 75 -13.66 6.15 10.86
N GLY A 76 -14.17 6.93 9.91
CA GLY A 76 -15.59 7.24 9.73
C GLY A 76 -16.06 8.51 10.45
N LYS A 77 -15.19 9.14 11.24
CA LYS A 77 -15.51 10.39 11.96
C LYS A 77 -15.48 11.65 11.07
N TYR A 78 -14.80 11.60 9.92
CA TYR A 78 -14.74 12.71 8.98
C TYR A 78 -15.77 12.47 7.87
N ARG A 79 -16.68 13.42 7.70
CA ARG A 79 -17.66 13.47 6.60
C ARG A 79 -17.69 14.88 6.05
N ARG A 80 -17.90 15.04 4.73
CA ARG A 80 -17.80 16.31 4.01
C ARG A 80 -18.70 17.43 4.57
N ASP A 81 -19.84 17.06 5.15
CA ASP A 81 -20.85 17.98 5.72
C ASP A 81 -21.04 17.82 7.24
N GLY A 82 -20.15 17.08 7.92
CA GLY A 82 -20.21 16.88 9.36
C GLY A 82 -19.33 17.87 10.12
N GLU A 83 -19.78 18.34 11.28
CA GLU A 83 -18.86 18.97 12.22
C GLU A 83 -17.74 17.98 12.55
N VAL A 84 -16.48 18.39 12.35
CA VAL A 84 -15.33 17.58 12.73
C VAL A 84 -15.33 17.50 14.24
N ALA A 85 -15.88 16.41 14.77
CA ALA A 85 -15.92 16.16 16.21
C ALA A 85 -14.50 16.25 16.76
N ASP A 86 -14.34 17.21 17.66
CA ASP A 86 -13.13 17.67 18.31
C ASP A 86 -12.04 16.58 18.38
N SER A 87 -11.02 16.73 17.55
CA SER A 87 -9.90 15.82 17.55
C SER A 87 -8.63 16.61 17.68
N ALA A 88 -7.96 16.46 18.84
CA ALA A 88 -6.63 17.03 19.12
C ALA A 88 -5.58 16.72 18.02
N ARG A 89 -5.83 15.73 17.16
CA ARG A 89 -5.00 15.41 15.98
C ARG A 89 -5.28 16.30 14.76
N ALA A 90 -6.53 16.74 14.55
CA ALA A 90 -6.89 17.63 13.45
C ALA A 90 -6.19 19.00 13.60
N THR A 91 -5.97 19.44 14.84
CA THR A 91 -5.19 20.65 15.16
C THR A 91 -3.73 20.58 14.67
N TYR A 92 -3.15 19.38 14.56
CA TYR A 92 -1.76 19.17 14.14
C TYR A 92 -1.61 18.69 12.69
N LEU A 93 -2.58 17.93 12.16
CA LEU A 93 -2.51 17.31 10.83
C LEU A 93 -3.28 18.09 9.75
N GLY A 94 -4.09 19.08 10.12
CA GLY A 94 -5.10 19.64 9.22
C GLY A 94 -6.28 18.68 9.03
N GLY A 95 -7.27 19.12 8.24
CA GLY A 95 -8.37 18.26 7.79
C GLY A 95 -8.01 17.52 6.50
N PRO A 96 -8.80 16.49 6.11
CA PRO A 96 -8.64 15.84 4.82
C PRO A 96 -8.81 16.82 3.66
N THR A 97 -8.04 16.63 2.60
CA THR A 97 -8.18 17.32 1.32
C THR A 97 -9.42 16.83 0.55
N ASP A 98 -9.86 17.58 -0.47
CA ASP A 98 -10.97 17.15 -1.33
C ASP A 98 -10.74 15.80 -2.01
N GLY A 99 -9.49 15.49 -2.37
CA GLY A 99 -9.09 14.21 -2.93
C GLY A 99 -9.22 13.08 -1.90
N GLU A 100 -8.74 13.30 -0.68
CA GLU A 100 -8.87 12.32 0.41
C GLU A 100 -10.33 12.08 0.79
N PHE A 101 -11.18 13.11 0.76
CA PHE A 101 -12.61 12.96 0.99
C PHE A 101 -13.28 12.03 -0.03
N LYS A 102 -12.87 12.02 -1.31
CA LYS A 102 -13.42 11.06 -2.29
C LYS A 102 -13.20 9.60 -1.86
N VAL A 103 -12.03 9.31 -1.28
CA VAL A 103 -11.71 7.98 -0.76
C VAL A 103 -12.50 7.71 0.53
N ILE A 104 -12.53 8.67 1.46
CA ILE A 104 -13.26 8.55 2.73
C ILE A 104 -14.74 8.28 2.48
N ASP A 105 -15.38 9.03 1.58
CA ASP A 105 -16.78 8.89 1.21
C ASP A 105 -17.04 7.50 0.61
N ARG A 106 -16.12 6.98 -0.20
CA ARG A 106 -16.27 5.64 -0.79
C ARG A 106 -16.12 4.53 0.24
N VAL A 107 -15.19 4.66 1.18
CA VAL A 107 -15.04 3.74 2.31
C VAL A 107 -16.28 3.75 3.18
N ALA A 108 -16.83 4.91 3.50
CA ALA A 108 -18.07 5.05 4.27
C ALA A 108 -19.25 4.37 3.56
N ALA A 109 -19.42 4.61 2.26
CA ALA A 109 -20.50 3.99 1.49
C ALA A 109 -20.41 2.45 1.42
N ILE A 110 -19.20 1.88 1.39
CA ILE A 110 -19.00 0.42 1.47
C ILE A 110 -19.29 -0.07 2.89
N ALA A 111 -18.83 0.65 3.91
CA ALA A 111 -19.09 0.31 5.31
C ALA A 111 -20.59 0.27 5.62
N ASP A 112 -21.36 1.25 5.15
CA ASP A 112 -22.82 1.31 5.31
C ASP A 112 -23.51 0.10 4.66
N LYS A 113 -23.08 -0.29 3.45
CA LYS A 113 -23.63 -1.47 2.75
C LYS A 113 -23.31 -2.80 3.43
N LEU A 114 -22.18 -2.87 4.12
CA LEU A 114 -21.70 -4.05 4.82
C LEU A 114 -22.06 -4.03 6.31
N GLU A 115 -22.84 -3.03 6.75
CA GLU A 115 -23.25 -2.84 8.15
C GLU A 115 -22.06 -2.88 9.13
N THR A 116 -20.94 -2.27 8.73
CA THR A 116 -19.69 -2.25 9.50
C THR A 116 -19.13 -0.83 9.61
N THR A 117 -17.92 -0.67 10.15
CA THR A 117 -17.26 0.64 10.31
C THR A 117 -16.31 0.95 9.17
N SER A 118 -16.10 2.24 8.88
CA SER A 118 -15.08 2.67 7.90
C SER A 118 -13.67 2.21 8.28
N ALA A 119 -13.37 2.17 9.59
CA ALA A 119 -12.10 1.64 10.09
C ALA A 119 -11.93 0.16 9.72
N ALA A 120 -12.98 -0.65 9.92
CA ALA A 120 -12.97 -2.07 9.56
C ALA A 120 -12.78 -2.28 8.05
N VAL A 121 -13.49 -1.52 7.20
CA VAL A 121 -13.32 -1.58 5.73
C VAL A 121 -11.90 -1.21 5.31
N ALA A 122 -11.35 -0.12 5.85
CA ALA A 122 -10.00 0.32 5.51
C ALA A 122 -8.92 -0.71 5.92
N LEU A 123 -9.08 -1.34 7.09
CA LEU A 123 -8.19 -2.39 7.56
C LEU A 123 -8.34 -3.69 6.76
N ALA A 124 -9.58 -4.09 6.44
CA ALA A 124 -9.84 -5.26 5.60
C ALA A 124 -9.23 -5.10 4.21
N TRP A 125 -9.33 -3.90 3.62
CA TRP A 125 -8.65 -3.58 2.36
C TRP A 125 -7.13 -3.75 2.47
N LEU A 126 -6.54 -3.26 3.55
CA LEU A 126 -5.09 -3.33 3.76
C LEU A 126 -4.62 -4.78 3.96
N LEU A 127 -5.40 -5.59 4.69
CA LEU A 127 -5.14 -7.03 4.87
C LEU A 127 -5.29 -7.82 3.57
N ALA A 128 -6.16 -7.38 2.66
CA ALA A 128 -6.34 -8.00 1.35
C ALA A 128 -5.16 -7.80 0.39
N ARG A 129 -4.20 -6.91 0.70
CA ARG A 129 -3.05 -6.62 -0.18
C ARG A 129 -2.06 -7.78 -0.28
N SER A 130 -1.83 -8.49 0.83
CA SER A 130 -1.01 -9.70 0.90
C SER A 130 -1.16 -10.36 2.26
N GLN A 131 -1.00 -11.69 2.31
CA GLN A 131 -1.03 -12.46 3.57
C GLN A 131 0.08 -12.07 4.56
N THR A 132 1.14 -11.40 4.10
CA THR A 132 2.27 -10.96 4.94
C THR A 132 2.15 -9.51 5.42
N VAL A 133 1.01 -8.86 5.19
CA VAL A 133 0.73 -7.51 5.68
C VAL A 133 0.15 -7.60 7.10
N VAL A 134 0.84 -6.96 8.06
CA VAL A 134 0.46 -6.94 9.48
C VAL A 134 0.34 -5.49 9.97
N PRO A 135 -0.85 -4.87 9.85
CA PRO A 135 -1.05 -3.47 10.22
C PRO A 135 -0.87 -3.21 11.72
N ILE A 136 -0.22 -2.10 12.05
CA ILE A 136 -0.10 -1.58 13.41
C ILE A 136 -1.32 -0.72 13.70
N ILE A 137 -2.26 -1.27 14.46
CA ILE A 137 -3.46 -0.55 14.89
C ILE A 137 -3.20 0.23 16.19
N GLY A 138 -3.82 1.40 16.31
CA GLY A 138 -3.76 2.23 17.51
C GLY A 138 -5.17 2.55 18.03
N ALA A 139 -5.41 2.26 19.29
CA ALA A 139 -6.68 2.53 19.98
C ALA A 139 -6.42 3.10 21.38
N ARG A 140 -7.17 4.13 21.76
CA ARG A 140 -7.14 4.73 23.13
C ARG A 140 -8.39 4.38 23.95
N ARG A 141 -9.38 3.77 23.33
CA ARG A 141 -10.65 3.35 23.91
C ARG A 141 -10.98 1.95 23.39
N LEU A 142 -11.71 1.17 24.17
CA LEU A 142 -12.09 -0.19 23.82
C LEU A 142 -12.89 -0.23 22.51
N GLU A 143 -13.86 0.67 22.36
CA GLU A 143 -14.68 0.80 21.13
C GLU A 143 -13.84 0.99 19.85
N HIS A 144 -12.71 1.70 19.92
CA HIS A 144 -11.81 1.87 18.78
C HIS A 144 -11.04 0.57 18.47
N LEU A 145 -10.70 -0.20 19.50
CA LEU A 145 -10.03 -1.49 19.33
C LEU A 145 -11.00 -2.49 18.70
N GLU A 146 -12.23 -2.57 19.21
CA GLU A 146 -13.28 -3.43 18.66
C GLU A 146 -13.59 -3.09 17.20
N ALA A 147 -13.75 -1.81 16.87
CA ALA A 147 -13.94 -1.36 15.49
C ALA A 147 -12.76 -1.73 14.57
N ASN A 148 -11.52 -1.68 15.06
CA ASN A 148 -10.35 -2.11 14.30
C ASN A 148 -10.35 -3.63 14.08
N LEU A 149 -10.66 -4.41 15.12
CA LEU A 149 -10.66 -5.88 15.07
C LEU A 149 -11.77 -6.42 14.17
N ALA A 150 -12.91 -5.73 14.08
CA ALA A 150 -13.98 -6.08 13.15
C ALA A 150 -13.51 -6.14 11.68
N GLY A 151 -12.40 -5.48 11.34
CA GLY A 151 -11.79 -5.58 10.01
C GLY A 151 -11.31 -6.99 9.64
N LEU A 152 -11.11 -7.88 10.62
CA LEU A 152 -10.76 -9.29 10.38
C LEU A 152 -11.95 -10.11 9.84
N ASP A 153 -13.18 -9.68 10.14
CA ASP A 153 -14.40 -10.38 9.75
C ASP A 153 -15.03 -9.80 8.46
N VAL A 154 -14.54 -8.65 8.00
CA VAL A 154 -15.06 -7.98 6.80
C VAL A 154 -14.54 -8.67 5.53
N HIS A 155 -15.49 -9.15 4.73
CA HIS A 155 -15.21 -9.75 3.44
C HIS A 155 -15.48 -8.74 2.31
N LEU A 156 -14.40 -8.17 1.76
CA LEU A 156 -14.50 -7.29 0.60
C LEU A 156 -14.58 -8.12 -0.69
N THR A 157 -15.61 -7.88 -1.49
CA THR A 157 -15.75 -8.50 -2.81
C THR A 157 -14.68 -7.96 -3.77
N PRO A 158 -14.40 -8.66 -4.89
CA PRO A 158 -13.52 -8.13 -5.93
C PRO A 158 -13.92 -6.73 -6.41
N ASP A 159 -15.22 -6.45 -6.51
CA ASP A 159 -15.72 -5.12 -6.86
C ASP A 159 -15.49 -4.06 -5.78
N HIS A 160 -15.61 -4.41 -4.50
CA HIS A 160 -15.26 -3.50 -3.41
C HIS A 160 -13.78 -3.13 -3.46
N LEU A 161 -12.90 -4.14 -3.61
CA LEU A 161 -11.46 -3.94 -3.73
C LEU A 161 -11.12 -3.08 -4.95
N ARG A 162 -11.65 -3.41 -6.12
CA ARG A 162 -11.41 -2.66 -7.36
C ARG A 162 -11.78 -1.20 -7.21
N VAL A 163 -12.97 -0.89 -6.67
CA VAL A 163 -13.39 0.52 -6.55
C VAL A 163 -12.55 1.26 -5.51
N LEU A 164 -12.19 0.61 -4.40
CA LEU A 164 -11.28 1.19 -3.41
C LEU A 164 -9.90 1.46 -4.02
N ASP A 165 -9.39 0.55 -4.85
CA ASP A 165 -8.12 0.70 -5.55
C ASP A 165 -8.15 1.85 -6.56
N GLU A 166 -9.22 1.97 -7.35
CA GLU A 166 -9.41 3.01 -8.37
C GLU A 166 -9.54 4.42 -7.75
N VAL A 167 -10.30 4.57 -6.66
CA VAL A 167 -10.50 5.90 -6.04
C VAL A 167 -9.25 6.38 -5.29
N SER A 168 -8.36 5.45 -4.92
CA SER A 168 -7.18 5.73 -4.10
C SER A 168 -5.85 5.60 -4.85
N VAL A 169 -5.88 5.54 -6.19
CA VAL A 169 -4.66 5.38 -7.01
C VAL A 169 -3.58 6.38 -6.58
N PRO A 170 -2.37 5.92 -6.19
CA PRO A 170 -1.30 6.81 -5.79
C PRO A 170 -0.67 7.49 -7.01
N MET A 171 -0.23 8.73 -6.81
CA MET A 171 0.72 9.35 -7.74
C MET A 171 2.13 8.86 -7.41
N LEU A 172 2.72 8.06 -8.29
CA LEU A 172 4.05 7.50 -8.11
C LEU A 172 5.12 8.40 -8.74
N SER A 173 6.32 8.41 -8.16
CA SER A 173 7.45 9.16 -8.73
C SER A 173 8.08 8.44 -9.92
N TYR A 174 8.81 9.18 -10.75
CA TYR A 174 9.67 8.61 -11.79
C TYR A 174 10.57 7.51 -11.20
N PRO A 175 10.80 6.38 -11.90
CA PRO A 175 10.33 6.02 -13.25
C PRO A 175 9.05 5.17 -13.29
N ALA A 176 8.20 5.18 -12.26
CA ALA A 176 7.10 4.21 -12.12
C ALA A 176 6.20 4.07 -13.36
N GLU A 177 5.75 5.18 -13.96
CA GLU A 177 4.91 5.15 -15.17
C GLU A 177 5.64 4.55 -16.39
N MET A 178 6.95 4.80 -16.51
CA MET A 178 7.77 4.22 -17.58
C MET A 178 8.00 2.71 -17.39
N ASN A 179 8.10 2.27 -16.13
CA ASN A 179 8.31 0.86 -15.78
C ASN A 179 7.01 0.05 -15.72
N GLY A 180 5.84 0.70 -15.70
CA GLY A 180 4.52 0.07 -15.77
C GLY A 180 4.11 -0.23 -17.21
N ASP A 181 2.89 0.16 -17.61
CA ASP A 181 2.29 -0.16 -18.91
C ASP A 181 3.16 0.24 -20.12
N THR A 182 3.90 1.34 -19.99
CA THR A 182 4.81 1.84 -21.04
C THR A 182 5.99 0.89 -21.27
N ARG A 183 6.39 0.11 -20.25
CA ARG A 183 7.50 -0.85 -20.32
C ARG A 183 7.26 -1.89 -21.40
N THR A 184 6.07 -2.48 -21.43
CA THR A 184 5.72 -3.55 -22.36
C THR A 184 5.75 -3.06 -23.80
N MET A 185 5.40 -1.80 -24.06
CA MET A 185 5.58 -1.17 -25.37
C MET A 185 7.05 -1.01 -25.79
N LEU A 186 7.95 -0.75 -24.84
CA LEU A 186 9.34 -0.39 -25.13
C LEU A 186 10.29 -1.58 -25.16
N GLN A 187 10.06 -2.61 -24.34
CA GLN A 187 11.09 -3.60 -24.07
C GLN A 187 11.18 -4.72 -25.10
N PHE A 188 10.14 -4.94 -25.93
CA PHE A 188 10.02 -6.23 -26.62
C PHE A 188 9.39 -6.19 -28.02
N ALA A 189 9.21 -5.03 -28.66
CA ALA A 189 8.80 -4.81 -30.06
C ALA A 189 8.12 -6.00 -30.81
N GLY A 190 6.92 -6.41 -30.37
CA GLY A 190 6.14 -7.45 -31.03
C GLY A 190 6.38 -8.89 -30.54
N SER A 191 7.24 -9.08 -29.54
CA SER A 191 7.44 -10.38 -28.89
C SER A 191 6.53 -10.58 -27.69
N THR A 192 6.27 -11.84 -27.36
CA THR A 192 5.46 -12.27 -26.21
C THR A 192 6.38 -12.93 -25.19
N VAL A 193 6.39 -12.43 -23.96
CA VAL A 193 7.18 -12.97 -22.83
C VAL A 193 6.21 -13.29 -21.70
N ASP A 194 6.26 -14.51 -21.17
CA ASP A 194 5.41 -14.98 -20.07
C ASP A 194 3.89 -14.72 -20.25
N GLY A 195 3.42 -14.75 -21.50
CA GLY A 195 2.01 -14.51 -21.86
C GLY A 195 1.64 -13.04 -22.08
N GLU A 196 2.56 -12.10 -21.85
CA GLU A 196 2.38 -10.69 -22.15
C GLU A 196 2.95 -10.35 -23.53
N THR A 197 2.08 -9.97 -24.47
CA THR A 197 2.47 -9.55 -25.82
C THR A 197 2.76 -8.06 -25.85
N SER A 198 3.96 -7.70 -26.29
CA SER A 198 4.31 -6.30 -26.60
C SER A 198 3.80 -5.86 -27.96
N THR A 199 3.40 -4.60 -28.08
CA THR A 199 3.13 -3.97 -29.37
C THR A 199 4.42 -3.42 -29.97
N VAL A 200 4.57 -3.46 -31.30
CA VAL A 200 5.69 -2.78 -31.96
C VAL A 200 5.55 -1.27 -31.78
N TYR A 201 6.58 -0.63 -31.21
CA TYR A 201 6.61 0.82 -31.02
C TYR A 201 6.42 1.53 -32.38
N PRO A 202 5.39 2.36 -32.58
CA PRO A 202 5.01 2.86 -33.92
C PRO A 202 6.15 3.53 -34.72
N PRO A 203 7.07 4.29 -34.10
CA PRO A 203 8.25 4.81 -34.82
C PRO A 203 9.19 3.75 -35.42
N LEU A 204 9.24 2.52 -34.88
CA LEU A 204 10.00 1.41 -35.47
C LEU A 204 9.36 0.86 -36.75
N LEU A 205 8.07 1.13 -36.97
CA LEU A 205 7.37 0.78 -38.20
C LEU A 205 7.52 1.84 -39.31
N ALA A 206 8.07 3.01 -38.97
CA ALA A 206 8.18 4.14 -39.89
C ALA A 206 9.48 4.16 -40.70
N SER A 207 10.40 3.21 -40.48
CA SER A 207 11.68 3.13 -41.19
C SER A 207 12.08 1.69 -41.48
N ASP A 208 12.42 1.42 -42.75
CA ASP A 208 12.96 0.13 -43.19
C ASP A 208 14.43 -0.07 -42.78
N VAL A 209 15.07 0.99 -42.25
CA VAL A 209 16.46 0.99 -41.81
C VAL A 209 16.50 0.69 -40.31
N ARG A 210 16.94 -0.53 -39.98
CA ARG A 210 17.21 -0.95 -38.60
C ARG A 210 18.62 -0.49 -38.21
N TYR A 211 18.74 0.27 -37.11
CA TYR A 211 20.01 0.58 -36.46
C TYR A 211 20.53 -0.61 -35.65
#